data_AF-X0THU4-F1
#
_entry.id   AF-X0THU4-F1
#
_cell.length_a   1.000
_cell.length_b   1.000
_cell.length_c   1.000
_cell.angle_alpha   90.00
_cell.angle_beta   90.00
_cell.angle_gamma   90.00
#
_symmetry.space_group_name_H-M   'P 1'
#
loop_
_entity.id
_entity.type
_entity.pdbx_description
1 polymer ?
#
loop_
_entity_poly.entity_id
_entity_poly.type
_entity_poly.pdbx_seq_one_letter_code
_entity_poly.pdbx_strand_id
1 'polypeptide(L)'
;MDETSKQLVADVRTAIAAKPRHPHRYDVEYRRCGVANIFMFTEPLGGWRRVSVTEHRKRLDWAEQIRILLEEDYPQAEVVVLVMDNLNTHSIGSLYEAFPPAKARELARRLEIHYTPKHGSWLNIAEIELSVLSRQCLDQRIESIERLESECHAWYV
;
A
#
# COMPACT_ATOMS: atom_id res chain seq x y z
N MET A 1 7.26 -4.98 -3.56
CA MET A 1 6.42 -3.84 -3.21
C MET A 1 5.49 -3.58 -4.38
N ASP A 2 4.26 -3.25 -4.07
CA ASP A 2 3.26 -2.82 -5.04
C ASP A 2 2.29 -1.85 -4.37
N GLU A 3 1.44 -1.21 -5.16
CA GLU A 3 0.39 -0.34 -4.64
C GLU A 3 -0.95 -0.54 -5.35
N THR A 4 -2.01 -0.19 -4.62
CA THR A 4 -3.36 -0.16 -5.19
C THR A 4 -4.13 1.07 -4.74
N SER A 5 -5.16 1.43 -5.49
CA SER A 5 -6.06 2.52 -5.13
C SER A 5 -7.38 1.96 -4.58
N LYS A 6 -7.85 2.53 -3.47
CA LYS A 6 -9.16 2.21 -2.90
C LYS A 6 -10.08 3.41 -3.05
N GLN A 7 -11.20 3.21 -3.72
CA GLN A 7 -12.27 4.21 -3.73
C GLN A 7 -12.92 4.25 -2.35
N LEU A 8 -13.00 5.45 -1.77
CA LEU A 8 -13.66 5.70 -0.49
C LEU A 8 -15.14 5.99 -0.74
N VAL A 9 -16.00 5.25 -0.05
CA VAL A 9 -17.45 5.32 -0.22
C VAL A 9 -18.18 5.22 1.12
N ALA A 10 -19.16 6.08 1.32
CA ALA A 10 -20.06 6.05 2.47
C ALA A 10 -21.44 5.54 2.06
N ASP A 11 -22.11 4.89 3.01
CA ASP A 11 -23.52 4.58 2.90
C ASP A 11 -24.37 5.86 2.89
N VAL A 12 -25.36 5.90 1.99
CA VAL A 12 -26.40 6.96 2.00
C VAL A 12 -27.49 6.61 3.00
N ARG A 13 -27.79 5.31 3.15
CA ARG A 13 -28.77 4.78 4.11
C ARG A 13 -28.12 3.75 5.00
N THR A 14 -28.52 3.74 6.27
CA THR A 14 -28.03 2.77 7.26
C THR A 14 -28.28 1.35 6.77
N ALA A 15 -27.22 0.54 6.74
CA ALA A 15 -27.31 -0.86 6.34
C ALA A 15 -28.19 -1.67 7.31
N ILE A 16 -28.81 -2.72 6.78
CA ILE A 16 -29.65 -3.63 7.56
C ILE A 16 -28.78 -4.79 8.03
N ALA A 17 -28.65 -4.92 9.35
CA ALA A 17 -27.92 -5.99 10.00
C ALA A 17 -28.42 -7.38 9.56
N ALA A 18 -27.49 -8.33 9.47
CA ALA A 18 -27.83 -9.72 9.17
C ALA A 18 -28.74 -10.33 10.26
N LYS A 19 -29.65 -11.21 9.84
CA LYS A 19 -30.52 -12.01 10.71
C LYS A 19 -30.56 -13.45 10.18
N PRO A 20 -31.02 -14.45 10.96
CA PRO A 20 -31.16 -15.81 10.44
C PRO A 20 -31.91 -15.82 9.11
N ARG A 21 -31.31 -16.44 8.07
CA ARG A 21 -31.81 -16.49 6.67
C ARG A 21 -31.84 -15.16 5.90
N HIS A 22 -31.32 -14.08 6.47
CA HIS A 22 -31.23 -12.78 5.82
C HIS A 22 -29.79 -12.24 5.92
N PRO A 23 -29.02 -12.24 4.82
CA PRO A 23 -27.67 -11.68 4.85
C PRO A 23 -27.73 -10.18 5.14
N HIS A 24 -26.59 -9.62 5.54
CA HIS A 24 -26.40 -8.17 5.64
C HIS A 24 -26.77 -7.49 4.31
N ARG A 25 -27.50 -6.37 4.36
CA ARG A 25 -27.95 -5.66 3.16
C ARG A 25 -27.54 -4.19 3.23
N TYR A 26 -26.90 -3.74 2.17
CA TYR A 26 -26.58 -2.33 1.93
C TYR A 26 -27.43 -1.80 0.78
N ASP A 27 -27.69 -0.49 0.81
CA ASP A 27 -28.32 0.19 -0.32
C ASP A 27 -27.36 0.20 -1.52
N VAL A 28 -27.88 0.12 -2.74
CA VAL A 28 -27.07 0.25 -3.96
C VAL A 28 -26.51 1.67 -4.09
N GLU A 29 -27.22 2.68 -3.57
CA GLU A 29 -26.74 4.05 -3.52
C GLU A 29 -25.59 4.20 -2.51
N TYR A 30 -24.57 4.96 -2.91
CA TYR A 30 -23.43 5.31 -2.09
C TYR A 30 -22.98 6.74 -2.39
N ARG A 31 -22.32 7.37 -1.42
CA ARG A 31 -21.68 8.67 -1.59
C ARG A 31 -20.18 8.48 -1.81
N ARG A 32 -19.62 9.10 -2.84
CA ARG A 32 -18.16 9.12 -3.08
C ARG A 32 -17.49 10.05 -2.08
N CYS A 33 -16.46 9.54 -1.42
CA CYS A 33 -15.68 10.26 -0.41
C CYS A 33 -14.22 10.51 -0.84
N GLY A 34 -13.85 10.07 -2.05
CA GLY A 34 -12.53 10.27 -2.61
C GLY A 34 -11.89 8.94 -3.00
N VAL A 35 -10.56 8.97 -3.15
CA VAL A 35 -9.73 7.80 -3.44
C VAL A 35 -8.49 7.92 -2.58
N ALA A 36 -8.07 6.81 -2.00
CA ALA A 36 -6.80 6.68 -1.28
C ALA A 36 -5.89 5.70 -2.01
N ASN A 37 -4.60 5.79 -1.73
CA ASN A 37 -3.59 4.84 -2.17
C ASN A 37 -3.15 3.96 -1.01
N ILE A 38 -2.78 2.71 -1.31
CA ILE A 38 -2.29 1.73 -0.35
C ILE A 38 -0.98 1.17 -0.90
N PHE A 39 0.12 1.38 -0.19
CA PHE A 39 1.40 0.73 -0.45
C PHE A 39 1.50 -0.58 0.32
N MET A 40 1.98 -1.64 -0.33
CA MET A 40 2.23 -2.95 0.25
C MET A 40 3.70 -3.32 0.13
N PHE A 41 4.35 -3.52 1.27
CA PHE A 41 5.67 -4.12 1.37
C PHE A 41 5.53 -5.48 2.04
N THR A 42 6.27 -6.47 1.55
CA THR A 42 6.25 -7.81 2.14
C THR A 42 7.59 -8.52 1.93
N GLU A 43 7.97 -9.29 2.94
CA GLU A 43 9.05 -10.28 2.90
C GLU A 43 8.47 -11.63 3.35
N PRO A 44 7.96 -12.47 2.43
CA PRO A 44 7.24 -13.69 2.81
C PRO A 44 8.07 -14.67 3.64
N LEU A 45 9.37 -14.79 3.34
CA LEU A 45 10.26 -15.68 4.07
C LEU A 45 10.54 -15.18 5.49
N GLY A 46 10.51 -13.86 5.70
CA GLY A 46 10.59 -13.23 7.03
C GLY A 46 9.25 -13.20 7.76
N GLY A 47 8.15 -13.58 7.09
CA GLY A 47 6.80 -13.47 7.65
C GLY A 47 6.37 -12.02 7.91
N TRP A 48 6.96 -11.06 7.19
CA TRP A 48 6.80 -9.63 7.45
C TRP A 48 5.98 -8.96 6.34
N ARG A 49 5.14 -8.00 6.75
CA ARG A 49 4.48 -7.09 5.80
C ARG A 49 4.07 -5.78 6.45
N ARG A 50 4.03 -4.74 5.63
CA ARG A 50 3.60 -3.39 5.99
C ARG A 50 2.64 -2.83 4.96
N VAL A 51 1.59 -2.17 5.44
CA VAL A 51 0.52 -1.62 4.61
C VAL A 51 0.31 -0.13 4.91
N SER A 52 0.90 0.76 4.14
CA SER A 52 0.75 2.20 4.38
C SER A 52 -0.36 2.79 3.51
N VAL A 53 -1.27 3.56 4.12
CA VAL A 53 -2.30 4.30 3.39
C VAL A 53 -1.83 5.74 3.19
N THR A 54 -2.04 6.27 2.00
CA THR A 54 -1.71 7.65 1.66
C THR A 54 -2.81 8.27 0.82
N GLU A 55 -2.91 9.60 0.78
CA GLU A 55 -3.85 10.28 -0.12
C GLU A 55 -3.48 10.06 -1.60
N HIS A 56 -2.18 9.92 -1.88
CA HIS A 56 -1.63 9.89 -3.22
C HIS A 56 -0.47 8.88 -3.36
N ARG A 57 -0.08 8.58 -4.61
CA ARG A 57 1.12 7.81 -4.96
C ARG A 57 2.14 8.65 -5.74
N LYS A 58 2.42 9.86 -5.27
CA LYS A 58 3.43 10.74 -5.88
C LYS A 58 4.83 10.24 -5.53
N ARG A 59 5.84 10.80 -6.20
CA ARG A 59 7.26 10.50 -5.92
C ARG A 59 7.64 10.75 -4.47
N LEU A 60 7.10 11.81 -3.87
CA LEU A 60 7.32 12.15 -2.47
C LEU A 60 6.75 11.08 -1.53
N ASP A 61 5.53 10.60 -1.82
CA ASP A 61 4.89 9.54 -1.04
C ASP A 61 5.71 8.25 -1.11
N TRP A 62 6.12 7.86 -2.32
CA TRP A 62 6.99 6.69 -2.53
C TRP A 62 8.34 6.83 -1.81
N ALA A 63 9.00 7.98 -1.94
CA ALA A 63 10.29 8.23 -1.32
C ALA A 63 10.21 8.15 0.21
N GLU A 64 9.12 8.64 0.79
CA GLU A 64 8.88 8.51 2.23
C GLU A 64 8.68 7.05 2.63
N GLN A 65 7.93 6.25 1.85
CA GLN A 65 7.83 4.82 2.12
C GLN A 65 9.18 4.10 2.08
N ILE A 66 10.05 4.46 1.15
CA ILE A 66 11.41 3.91 1.09
C ILE A 66 12.26 4.35 2.29
N ARG A 67 12.16 5.61 2.72
CA ARG A 67 12.86 6.10 3.92
C ARG A 67 12.45 5.26 5.13
N ILE A 68 11.14 5.11 5.33
CA ILE A 68 10.57 4.34 6.43
C ILE A 68 11.02 2.86 6.35
N LEU A 69 10.99 2.23 5.17
CA LEU A 69 11.49 0.86 4.98
C LEU A 69 12.95 0.70 5.42
N LEU A 70 13.81 1.63 5.02
CA LEU A 70 15.25 1.53 5.25
C LEU A 70 15.66 1.95 6.66
N GLU A 71 14.95 2.90 7.27
CA GLU A 71 15.33 3.49 8.57
C GLU A 71 14.58 2.90 9.75
N GLU A 72 13.36 2.39 9.53
CA GLU A 72 12.49 1.94 10.61
C GLU A 72 12.29 0.43 10.55
N ASP A 73 11.99 -0.14 9.38
CA ASP A 73 11.77 -1.60 9.25
C ASP A 73 13.08 -2.39 9.19
N TYR A 74 14.03 -1.92 8.39
CA TYR A 74 15.32 -2.60 8.18
C TYR A 74 16.52 -1.67 8.47
N PRO A 75 16.61 -1.03 9.66
CA PRO A 75 17.70 -0.10 9.99
C PRO A 75 19.09 -0.74 9.93
N GLN A 76 19.17 -2.05 10.22
CA GLN A 76 20.43 -2.80 10.28
C GLN A 76 20.83 -3.42 8.94
N ALA A 77 19.95 -3.38 7.93
CA ALA A 77 20.28 -3.92 6.61
C ALA A 77 21.24 -2.97 5.89
N GLU A 78 22.39 -3.48 5.47
CA GLU A 78 23.34 -2.73 4.64
C GLU A 78 22.73 -2.38 3.28
N VAL A 79 22.03 -3.35 2.68
CA VAL A 79 21.28 -3.20 1.42
C VAL A 79 19.96 -3.95 1.54
N VAL A 80 18.87 -3.32 1.08
CA VAL A 80 17.57 -3.95 0.86
C VAL A 80 17.38 -4.15 -0.64
N VAL A 81 17.15 -5.40 -1.04
CA VAL A 81 16.78 -5.76 -2.41
C VAL A 81 15.27 -5.61 -2.55
N LEU A 82 14.84 -4.59 -3.26
CA LEU A 82 13.43 -4.27 -3.47
C LEU A 82 12.98 -4.70 -4.86
N VAL A 83 12.09 -5.69 -4.90
CA VAL A 83 11.38 -6.09 -6.12
C VAL A 83 10.09 -5.28 -6.24
N MET A 84 9.86 -4.60 -7.37
CA MET A 84 8.63 -3.82 -7.62
C MET A 84 8.35 -3.66 -9.12
N ASP A 85 7.22 -3.07 -9.49
CA ASP A 85 6.92 -2.73 -10.88
C ASP A 85 7.74 -1.51 -11.37
N ASN A 86 7.64 -1.18 -12.66
CA ASN A 86 8.39 -0.09 -13.27
C ASN A 86 7.53 1.17 -13.47
N LEU A 87 6.86 1.63 -12.41
CA LEU A 87 6.13 2.89 -12.41
C LEU A 87 7.10 4.09 -12.46
N ASN A 88 6.67 5.20 -13.05
CA ASN A 88 7.51 6.42 -13.20
C ASN A 88 7.92 7.10 -11.89
N THR A 89 7.32 6.69 -10.77
CA THR A 89 7.65 7.12 -9.40
C THR A 89 8.67 6.20 -8.75
N HIS A 90 8.87 4.99 -9.26
CA HIS A 90 9.70 3.95 -8.69
C HIS A 90 11.13 4.10 -9.19
N SER A 91 11.82 5.14 -8.70
CA SER A 91 13.18 5.43 -9.14
C SER A 91 13.99 6.13 -8.06
N ILE A 92 15.30 5.96 -8.10
CA ILE A 92 16.23 6.70 -7.24
C ILE A 92 16.05 8.21 -7.39
N GLY A 93 15.64 8.69 -8.58
CA GLY A 93 15.34 10.11 -8.81
C GLY A 93 14.28 10.66 -7.84
N SER A 94 13.30 9.84 -7.46
CA SER A 94 12.26 10.22 -6.50
C SER A 94 12.83 10.50 -5.10
N LEU A 95 13.91 9.82 -4.70
CA LEU A 95 14.61 10.10 -3.44
C LEU A 95 15.29 11.47 -3.46
N TYR A 96 15.89 11.85 -4.60
CA TYR A 96 16.51 13.17 -4.77
C TYR A 96 15.49 14.30 -4.94
N GLU A 97 14.28 13.98 -5.39
CA GLU A 97 13.16 14.92 -5.40
C GLU A 97 12.63 15.18 -3.98
N ALA A 98 12.61 14.16 -3.13
CA ALA A 98 12.04 14.24 -1.79
C ALA A 98 13.00 14.73 -0.69
N PHE A 99 14.28 14.36 -0.77
CA PHE A 99 15.25 14.57 0.32
C PHE A 99 16.46 15.40 -0.11
N PRO A 100 17.14 16.06 0.84
CA PRO A 100 18.43 16.69 0.58
C PRO A 100 19.42 15.70 -0.05
N PRO A 101 20.30 16.13 -0.98
CA PRO A 101 21.14 15.21 -1.76
C PRO A 101 21.98 14.23 -0.94
N ALA A 102 22.49 14.65 0.22
CA ALA A 102 23.24 13.77 1.13
C ALA A 102 22.36 12.61 1.64
N LYS A 103 21.11 12.92 2.04
CA LYS A 103 20.16 11.94 2.55
C LYS A 103 19.63 11.03 1.44
N ALA A 104 19.27 11.60 0.30
CA ALA A 104 18.85 10.84 -0.87
C ALA A 104 19.93 9.83 -1.30
N ARG A 105 21.19 10.24 -1.31
CA ARG A 105 22.34 9.38 -1.64
C ARG A 105 22.54 8.28 -0.60
N GLU A 106 22.39 8.57 0.69
CA GLU A 106 22.45 7.58 1.77
C GLU A 106 21.41 6.47 1.55
N LEU A 107 20.14 6.84 1.36
CA LEU A 107 19.05 5.90 1.10
C LEU A 107 19.28 5.11 -0.19
N ALA A 108 19.66 5.80 -1.28
CA ALA A 108 19.92 5.16 -2.56
C ALA A 108 21.05 4.12 -2.52
N ARG A 109 22.06 4.29 -1.67
CA ARG A 109 23.15 3.32 -1.51
C ARG A 109 22.74 2.05 -0.79
N ARG A 110 21.66 2.11 -0.01
CA ARG A 110 21.10 0.99 0.74
C ARG A 110 19.96 0.29 -0.01
N LEU A 111 19.69 0.69 -1.26
CA LEU A 111 18.56 0.19 -2.03
C LEU A 111 19.04 -0.40 -3.36
N GLU A 112 18.76 -1.69 -3.56
CA GLU A 112 18.93 -2.37 -4.84
C GLU A 112 17.56 -2.66 -5.45
N ILE A 113 17.26 -2.07 -6.60
CA ILE A 113 15.92 -2.17 -7.21
C ILE A 113 15.92 -3.21 -8.33
N HIS A 114 15.01 -4.18 -8.24
CA HIS A 114 14.71 -5.14 -9.29
C HIS A 114 13.30 -4.90 -9.82
N TYR A 115 13.21 -4.49 -11.09
CA TYR A 115 11.91 -4.29 -11.73
C TYR A 115 11.34 -5.60 -12.24
N THR A 116 10.06 -5.85 -12.01
CA THR A 116 9.35 -6.94 -12.68
C THR A 116 9.22 -6.64 -14.19
N PRO A 117 9.24 -7.66 -15.07
CA PRO A 117 9.01 -7.48 -16.49
C PRO A 117 7.65 -6.80 -16.76
N LYS A 118 7.58 -6.03 -17.84
CA LYS A 118 6.30 -5.51 -18.33
C LYS A 118 5.33 -6.67 -18.59
N HIS A 119 4.08 -6.51 -18.15
CA HIS A 119 3.05 -7.55 -18.20
C HIS A 119 3.36 -8.83 -17.39
N GLY A 120 4.36 -8.80 -16.50
CA GLY A 120 4.75 -9.91 -15.62
C GLY A 120 4.29 -9.71 -14.18
N SER A 121 3.07 -9.20 -13.98
CA SER A 121 2.54 -8.79 -12.67
C SER A 121 2.51 -9.96 -11.67
N TRP A 122 2.28 -11.19 -12.15
CA TRP A 122 2.34 -12.43 -11.36
C TRP A 122 3.70 -12.74 -10.72
N LEU A 123 4.78 -12.05 -11.10
CA LEU A 123 6.09 -12.15 -10.44
C LEU A 123 6.22 -11.18 -9.26
N ASN A 124 5.31 -10.20 -9.11
CA ASN A 124 5.30 -9.27 -8.00
C ASN A 124 4.55 -9.88 -6.81
N ILE A 125 5.31 -10.38 -5.83
CA ILE A 125 4.75 -10.99 -4.62
C ILE A 125 3.83 -10.01 -3.85
N ALA A 126 4.15 -8.72 -3.86
CA ALA A 126 3.31 -7.73 -3.16
C ALA A 126 1.91 -7.57 -3.80
N GLU A 127 1.78 -7.82 -5.11
CA GLU A 127 0.48 -7.84 -5.79
C GLU A 127 -0.41 -8.99 -5.30
N ILE A 128 0.21 -10.14 -4.99
CA ILE A 128 -0.48 -11.29 -4.39
C ILE A 128 -0.99 -10.92 -2.98
N GLU A 129 -0.14 -10.31 -2.15
CA GLU A 129 -0.55 -9.83 -0.82
C GLU A 129 -1.66 -8.79 -0.90
N LEU A 130 -1.59 -7.84 -1.85
CA LEU A 130 -2.66 -6.88 -2.10
C LEU A 130 -3.97 -7.55 -2.49
N SER A 131 -3.93 -8.60 -3.32
CA SER A 131 -5.11 -9.38 -3.68
C SER A 131 -5.75 -10.05 -2.45
N VAL A 132 -4.94 -10.56 -1.53
CA VAL A 132 -5.42 -11.18 -0.30
C VAL A 132 -5.98 -10.11 0.66
N LEU A 133 -5.28 -8.98 0.86
CA LEU A 133 -5.75 -7.83 1.64
C LEU A 133 -7.11 -7.34 1.13
N SER A 134 -7.22 -7.18 -0.19
CA SER A 134 -8.45 -6.70 -0.83
C SER A 134 -9.66 -7.56 -0.49
N ARG A 135 -9.50 -8.88 -0.56
CA ARG A 135 -10.58 -9.84 -0.27
C ARG A 135 -10.89 -9.98 1.22
N GLN A 136 -9.88 -9.88 2.09
CA GLN A 136 -10.06 -10.16 3.52
C GLN A 136 -10.45 -8.91 4.32
N CYS A 137 -10.00 -7.74 3.90
CA CYS A 137 -10.09 -6.52 4.69
C CYS A 137 -10.84 -5.39 3.95
N LEU A 138 -10.60 -5.26 2.64
CA LEU A 138 -11.11 -4.12 1.87
C LEU A 138 -12.42 -4.39 1.14
N ASP A 139 -13.01 -5.59 1.24
CA ASP A 139 -14.31 -5.94 0.61
C ASP A 139 -15.52 -5.38 1.38
N GLN A 140 -15.40 -4.11 1.76
CA GLN A 140 -16.42 -3.34 2.47
C GLN A 140 -16.40 -1.87 2.02
N ARG A 141 -17.46 -1.15 2.36
CA ARG A 141 -17.54 0.30 2.20
C ARG A 141 -16.73 0.96 3.31
N ILE A 142 -15.77 1.79 2.90
CA ILE A 142 -14.86 2.53 3.78
C ILE A 142 -14.94 3.98 3.35
N GLU A 143 -15.44 4.83 4.22
CA GLU A 143 -15.78 6.21 3.90
C GLU A 143 -14.61 7.19 4.04
N SER A 144 -13.57 6.84 4.79
CA SER A 144 -12.50 7.76 5.14
C SER A 144 -11.13 7.09 5.15
N ILE A 145 -10.07 7.89 5.06
CA ILE A 145 -8.69 7.43 5.09
C ILE A 145 -8.36 6.85 6.46
N GLU A 146 -8.82 7.48 7.54
CA GLU A 146 -8.56 7.06 8.92
C GLU A 146 -9.14 5.67 9.19
N ARG A 147 -10.35 5.40 8.66
CA ARG A 147 -10.94 4.05 8.73
C ARG A 147 -10.14 3.07 7.89
N LEU A 148 -9.71 3.45 6.68
CA LEU A 148 -8.89 2.59 5.82
C LEU A 148 -7.56 2.24 6.50
N GLU A 149 -6.91 3.21 7.13
CA GLU A 149 -5.68 3.01 7.92
C GLU A 149 -5.90 2.02 9.05
N SER A 150 -6.98 2.18 9.82
CA SER A 150 -7.29 1.26 10.92
C SER A 150 -7.49 -0.17 10.45
N GLU A 151 -8.19 -0.36 9.32
CA GLU A 151 -8.46 -1.67 8.72
C GLU A 151 -7.16 -2.30 8.16
N CYS A 152 -6.33 -1.50 7.48
CA CYS A 152 -5.02 -1.91 6.97
C CYS A 152 -4.03 -2.23 8.10
N HIS A 153 -4.09 -1.51 9.23
CA HIS A 153 -3.15 -1.72 10.33
C HIS A 153 -3.33 -3.08 11.01
N ALA A 154 -4.57 -3.60 11.05
CA ALA A 154 -4.86 -4.96 11.53
C ALA A 154 -4.17 -6.06 10.69
N TRP A 155 -3.65 -5.70 9.51
CA TRP A 155 -2.97 -6.58 8.58
C TRP A 155 -1.44 -6.57 8.71
N TYR A 156 -0.87 -5.67 9.53
CA TYR A 156 0.58 -5.62 9.79
C TYR A 156 1.01 -6.91 10.50
N VAL A 157 2.18 -7.43 10.11
CA VAL A 157 2.81 -8.60 10.77
C VAL A 157 4.29 -8.29 10.99
#